data_AF-A0A376MLC3-F1
#
_entry.id   AF-A0A376MLC3-F1
#
_cell.length_a   1.000
_cell.length_b   1.000
_cell.length_c   1.000
_cell.angle_alpha   90.00
_cell.angle_beta   90.00
_cell.angle_gamma   90.00
#
_symmetry.space_group_name_H-M   'P 1'
#
loop_
_entity.id
_entity.type
_entity.pdbx_description
1 polymer ?
#
loop_
_entity_poly.entity_id
_entity_poly.type
_entity_poly.pdbx_seq_one_letter_code
_entity_poly.pdbx_strand_id
1 'polypeptide(L)' 'MPRWRGISPNYINAHGKPQSISAETKRRLLDAMHQRTATKVAVTPVPNVMVYTSGKKMPMVVEAAANIAGC' A
#
# COMPACT_ATOMS: atom_id res chain seq x y z
N MET A 1 -9.91 -1.25 13.31
CA MET A 1 -8.92 -0.16 13.43
C MET A 1 -8.49 0.27 12.02
N PRO A 2 -8.43 1.57 11.68
CA PRO A 2 -8.03 2.02 10.34
C PRO A 2 -6.60 1.58 10.02
N ARG A 3 -6.38 0.96 8.85
CA ARG A 3 -5.04 0.61 8.38
C ARG A 3 -4.40 1.85 7.74
N TRP A 4 -3.46 2.46 8.44
CA TRP A 4 -2.67 3.58 7.91
C TRP A 4 -1.83 3.09 6.73
N ARG A 5 -1.91 3.76 5.58
CA ARG A 5 -1.35 3.37 4.28
C ARG A 5 0.20 3.43 4.24
N GLY A 6 0.88 2.74 5.15
CA GLY A 6 2.35 2.79 5.28
C GLY A 6 2.88 4.00 6.08
N ILE A 7 2.00 4.78 6.72
CA ILE A 7 2.41 5.87 7.62
C ILE A 7 2.78 5.26 8.98
N SER A 8 4.07 5.28 9.31
CA SER A 8 4.55 4.85 10.64
C SER A 8 4.01 5.77 11.75
N PRO A 9 3.60 5.24 12.91
CA PRO A 9 3.11 6.07 14.01
C PRO A 9 4.21 6.90 14.69
N ASN A 10 5.48 6.58 14.47
CA ASN A 10 6.66 7.10 15.15
C ASN A 10 7.92 6.88 14.30
N TYR A 11 8.97 7.64 14.61
CA TYR A 11 10.26 7.62 13.92
C TYR A 11 11.42 7.92 14.90
N ILE A 12 12.65 7.66 14.49
CA ILE A 12 13.86 8.06 15.24
C ILE A 12 14.29 9.44 14.73
N ASN A 13 14.33 10.44 15.60
CA ASN A 13 14.73 11.79 15.21
C ASN A 13 16.26 11.90 15.04
N ALA A 14 16.73 13.04 14.54
CA ALA A 14 18.16 13.29 14.30
C ALA A 14 19.06 13.16 15.55
N HIS A 15 18.46 13.18 16.73
CA HIS A 15 19.15 12.99 18.00
C HIS A 15 19.09 11.54 18.51
N GLY A 16 18.60 10.60 17.69
CA GLY A 16 18.49 9.19 18.05
C GLY A 16 17.31 8.86 18.96
N LYS A 17 16.39 9.79 19.20
CA LYS A 17 15.26 9.58 20.13
C LYS A 17 13.99 9.16 19.39
N PRO A 18 13.21 8.20 19.93
CA PRO A 18 11.88 7.89 19.41
C PRO A 18 10.95 9.10 19.54
N GLN A 19 10.31 9.48 18.44
CA GLN A 19 9.37 10.58 18.37
C GLN A 19 8.08 10.15 17.70
N SER A 20 6.95 10.49 18.32
CA SER A 20 5.62 10.15 17.80
C SER A 20 5.12 11.17 16.77
N ILE A 21 4.36 10.68 15.79
CA ILE A 21 3.64 11.53 14.83
C ILE A 21 2.25 11.84 15.41
N SER A 22 1.88 13.12 15.44
CA SER A 22 0.58 13.57 15.94
C SER A 22 -0.57 13.05 15.08
N ALA A 23 -1.77 12.93 15.67
CA ALA A 23 -2.97 12.49 14.95
C ALA A 23 -3.33 13.44 13.78
N GLU A 24 -3.12 14.74 13.95
CA GLU A 24 -3.35 15.74 12.91
C GLU A 24 -2.42 15.53 11.70
N THR A 25 -1.12 15.33 11.95
CA THR A 25 -0.16 15.05 10.88
C THR A 25 -0.51 13.77 10.14
N LYS A 26 -0.92 12.71 10.84
CA LYS A 26 -1.41 11.46 10.21
C LYS A 26 -2.61 11.72 9.31
N ARG A 27 -3.55 12.55 9.76
CA ARG A 27 -4.76 12.88 8.98
C ARG A 27 -4.39 13.65 7.71
N ARG A 28 -3.53 14.67 7.80
CA ARG A 28 -3.07 15.46 6.66
C ARG A 28 -2.30 14.61 5.64
N LEU A 29 -1.41 13.74 6.12
CA LEU A 29 -0.69 12.80 5.25
C LEU A 29 -1.64 11.82 4.56
N LEU A 30 -2.61 11.27 5.30
CA LEU A 30 -3.61 10.37 4.71
C LEU A 30 -4.45 11.09 3.65
N ASP A 31 -4.86 12.32 3.91
CA ASP A 31 -5.60 13.14 2.94
C ASP A 31 -4.76 13.40 1.68
N ALA A 32 -3.52 13.84 1.83
CA ALA A 32 -2.59 14.06 0.72
C ALA A 32 -2.36 12.82 -0.15
N MET A 33 -2.38 11.61 0.43
CA MET A 33 -2.29 10.36 -0.34
C MET A 33 -3.50 10.09 -1.24
N HIS A 34 -4.70 10.57 -0.85
CA HIS A 34 -5.93 10.37 -1.62
C HIS A 34 -6.21 11.49 -2.63
N GLN A 35 -5.55 12.65 -2.50
CA GLN A 35 -5.72 13.77 -3.45
C GLN A 35 -5.14 13.47 -4.84
N ARG A 36 -4.11 12.61 -4.95
CA ARG A 36 -3.58 12.15 -6.24
C ARG A 36 -4.42 11.00 -6.76
N THR A 37 -5.59 11.34 -7.31
CA THR A 37 -6.48 10.48 -8.11
C THR A 37 -6.32 8.99 -7.81
N ALA A 38 -7.11 8.49 -6.85
CA ALA A 38 -7.44 7.09 -6.83
C ALA A 38 -8.31 6.81 -8.07
N THR A 39 -7.69 6.77 -9.26
CA THR A 39 -8.29 6.06 -10.39
C THR A 39 -8.59 4.68 -9.85
N LYS A 40 -9.87 4.36 -9.69
CA LYS A 40 -10.32 3.08 -9.17
C LYS A 40 -9.73 2.02 -10.10
N VAL A 41 -8.59 1.46 -9.71
CA VAL A 41 -7.91 0.43 -10.46
C VAL A 41 -8.90 -0.73 -10.48
N ALA A 42 -9.39 -1.06 -11.67
CA ALA A 42 -10.18 -2.28 -11.85
C ALA A 42 -9.36 -3.43 -11.23
N VAL A 43 -10.01 -4.32 -10.48
CA VAL A 43 -9.32 -5.46 -9.89
C VAL A 43 -8.75 -6.28 -11.04
N THR A 44 -7.43 -6.24 -11.21
CA THR A 44 -6.71 -7.03 -12.20
C THR A 44 -6.23 -8.31 -11.53
N PRO A 45 -6.31 -9.47 -12.20
CA PRO A 45 -5.89 -10.75 -11.65
C PRO A 45 -4.38 -10.82 -11.37
N VAL A 46 -3.63 -9.90 -11.97
CA VAL A 46 -2.20 -9.71 -11.75
C VAL A 46 -1.92 -8.27 -11.30
N PRO A 47 -0.91 -8.06 -10.43
CA PRO A 47 -0.44 -6.73 -10.08
C PRO A 47 0.13 -6.01 -11.30
N ASN A 48 -0.05 -4.68 -11.34
CA ASN A 48 0.39 -3.85 -12.49
C ASN A 48 1.90 -3.96 -12.77
N VAL A 49 2.71 -4.16 -11.73
CA VAL A 49 4.16 -4.31 -11.83
C VAL A 49 4.64 -5.34 -10.80
N MET A 50 5.48 -6.29 -11.25
CA MET A 50 6.23 -7.22 -10.40
C MET A 50 7.72 -7.06 -10.65
N VAL A 51 8.51 -6.99 -9.58
CA VAL A 51 9.97 -6.84 -9.66
C VAL A 51 10.63 -8.07 -9.04
N TYR A 52 11.52 -8.70 -9.78
CA TYR A 52 12.30 -9.85 -9.34
C TYR A 52 13.80 -9.62 -9.53
N THR A 53 14.62 -10.23 -8.67
CA THR A 53 16.08 -10.27 -8.83
C THR A 53 16.49 -11.49 -9.64
N SER A 54 17.43 -11.31 -10.59
CA SER A 54 17.97 -12.41 -11.40
C SER A 54 18.53 -13.56 -10.55
N GLY A 55 18.43 -14.79 -11.06
CA GLY A 55 18.93 -16.01 -10.40
C GLY A 55 18.04 -16.58 -9.28
N LYS A 56 16.88 -15.97 -8.99
CA LYS A 56 15.89 -16.49 -8.04
C LYS A 56 14.64 -16.97 -8.76
N LYS A 57 13.96 -17.98 -8.21
CA LYS A 57 12.63 -18.40 -8.70
C LYS A 57 11.67 -17.21 -8.60
N MET A 58 10.90 -16.97 -9.65
CA MET A 58 9.99 -15.83 -9.80
C MET A 58 8.53 -16.31 -9.80
N PRO A 59 7.96 -16.72 -8.65
CA PRO A 59 6.55 -17.09 -8.59
C PRO A 59 5.68 -15.84 -8.74
N MET A 60 4.72 -15.88 -9.65
CA MET A 60 3.68 -14.86 -9.80
C MET A 60 2.38 -15.38 -9.18
N VAL A 61 1.81 -14.61 -8.26
CA VAL A 61 0.49 -14.91 -7.69
C VAL A 61 -0.55 -14.31 -8.63
N VAL A 62 -1.44 -15.17 -9.13
CA VAL A 62 -2.61 -14.78 -9.91
C VAL A 62 -3.81 -14.92 -8.99
N GLU A 63 -4.47 -13.81 -8.66
CA GLU A 63 -5.74 -13.86 -7.93
C GLU A 63 -6.87 -14.11 -8.94
N ALA A 64 -7.67 -15.15 -8.74
CA ALA A 64 -8.83 -15.38 -9.57
C ALA A 64 -9.85 -14.26 -9.35
N ALA A 65 -10.15 -13.49 -10.39
CA ALA A 65 -11.34 -12.65 -10.38
C ALA A 65 -12.54 -13.60 -10.33
N ALA A 66 -13.29 -13.58 -9.22
CA ALA A 66 -14.54 -14.32 -9.10
C ALA A 66 -15.55 -13.79 -10.14
N ASN A 67 -15.50 -14.33 -11.36
CA ASN A 67 -16.56 -14.17 -12.35
C ASN A 67 -16.56 -15.33 -13.35
N ILE A 68 -16.94 -16.52 -12.87
CA ILE A 68 -17.69 -17.48 -13.65
C ILE A 68 -18.64 -18.24 -12.72
N ALA A 69 -19.88 -17.79 -12.58
CA ALA A 69 -21.01 -18.65 -12.25
C ALA A 69 -22.33 -17.89 -12.47
N GLY A 70 -23.04 -18.31 -13.52
CA GLY A 70 -24.40 -17.86 -13.84
C GLY A 70 -24.78 -18.28 -15.25
N CYS A 71 -24.85 -19.60 -15.47
CA CYS A 71 -25.72 -20.17 -16.51
C CYS A 71 -27.19 -19.90 -16.16
#